data_AF-A0A8T9CC87-F1
#
_entry.id   AF-A0A8T9CC87-F1
#
_cell.length_a   1.000
_cell.length_b   1.000
_cell.length_c   1.000
_cell.angle_alpha   90.00
_cell.angle_beta   90.00
_cell.angle_gamma   90.00
#
_symmetry.space_group_name_H-M   'P 1'
#
loop_
_entity.id
_entity.type
_entity.pdbx_description
1 polymer ?
#
loop_
_entity_poly.entity_id
_entity_poly.type
_entity_poly.pdbx_seq_one_letter_code
_entity_poly.pdbx_strand_id
1 'polypeptide(L)'
;MDDTETFTLLPLHMDPASKVISSNNNSRTLQEELKALNDLHKAFKNIETDVPPPPIPVNPKRSAGITKLRESGNAEFRKGKHTDAIKFYALGLQMALTRPLWEPSGLVRDEVAGLYANRAQAHMAMSNWVEGSLDAEASVEAKKAGNAKAWWRKGR
;
A
#
# COMPACT_ATOMS: atom_id res chain seq x y z
N MET A 1 -19.58 10.76 46.02
CA MET A 1 -19.29 11.35 44.71
C MET A 1 -18.71 10.21 43.89
N ASP A 2 -19.57 9.46 43.22
CA ASP A 2 -19.12 8.39 42.32
C ASP A 2 -18.61 9.09 41.06
N ASP A 3 -17.29 9.09 40.88
CA ASP A 3 -16.69 9.33 39.58
C ASP A 3 -17.16 8.20 38.67
N THR A 4 -18.23 8.44 37.93
CA THR A 4 -18.64 7.56 36.83
C THR A 4 -17.55 7.64 35.77
N GLU A 5 -16.58 6.71 35.84
CA GLU A 5 -15.62 6.49 34.76
C GLU A 5 -16.41 6.20 33.47
N THR A 6 -16.26 7.07 32.48
CA THR A 6 -16.99 7.00 31.20
C THR A 6 -16.34 6.07 30.18
N PHE A 7 -15.21 5.45 30.52
CA PHE A 7 -14.43 4.58 29.64
C PHE A 7 -13.85 3.38 30.39
N THR A 8 -13.49 2.34 29.65
CA THR A 8 -12.80 1.17 30.21
C THR A 8 -11.29 1.39 30.20
N LEU A 9 -10.67 1.44 31.37
CA LEU A 9 -9.22 1.55 31.50
C LEU A 9 -8.53 0.27 31.01
N LEU A 10 -7.50 0.43 30.16
CA LEU A 10 -6.68 -0.68 29.65
C LEU A 10 -5.26 -0.61 30.24
N PRO A 11 -4.68 -1.75 30.67
CA PRO A 11 -3.31 -1.80 31.17
C PRO A 11 -2.32 -1.74 29.99
N LEU A 12 -1.88 -0.52 29.66
CA LEU A 12 -0.92 -0.24 28.60
C LEU A 12 0.45 0.13 29.18
N HIS A 13 1.52 -0.21 28.45
CA HIS A 13 2.90 0.12 28.78
C HIS A 13 3.59 0.74 27.56
N MET A 14 4.31 1.84 27.78
CA MET A 14 5.12 2.49 26.75
C MET A 14 6.61 2.25 27.02
N ASP A 15 7.33 1.74 26.02
CA ASP A 15 8.79 1.71 26.08
C ASP A 15 9.37 3.14 25.94
N PRO A 16 10.13 3.64 26.93
CA PRO A 16 10.69 4.99 26.89
C PRO A 16 11.60 5.27 25.70
N ALA A 17 12.32 4.26 25.18
CA ALA A 17 13.28 4.43 24.09
C ALA A 17 12.59 4.37 22.72
N SER A 18 11.85 3.30 22.45
CA SER A 18 11.19 3.12 21.15
C SER A 18 9.89 3.92 21.00
N LYS A 19 9.29 4.37 22.11
CA LYS A 19 7.95 4.95 22.20
C LYS A 19 6.84 4.00 21.70
N VAL A 20 7.11 2.70 21.70
CA VAL A 20 6.13 1.67 21.35
C VAL A 20 5.17 1.44 22.51
N ILE A 21 3.88 1.42 22.22
CA ILE A 21 2.82 1.10 23.18
C ILE A 21 2.48 -0.39 23.06
N SER A 22 2.40 -1.06 24.20
CA SER A 22 2.18 -2.50 24.34
C SER A 22 1.18 -2.80 25.46
N SER A 23 0.59 -4.00 25.45
CA SER A 23 -0.28 -4.48 26.54
C SER A 23 0.01 -5.95 26.81
N ASN A 24 -0.11 -6.35 28.08
CA ASN A 24 -0.05 -7.75 28.50
C ASN A 24 -1.34 -8.53 28.21
N ASN A 25 -2.39 -7.84 27.72
CA ASN A 25 -3.66 -8.45 27.36
C ASN A 25 -3.53 -9.20 26.01
N ASN A 26 -4.01 -10.45 25.98
CA ASN A 26 -3.93 -11.33 24.81
C ASN A 26 -5.08 -11.13 23.79
N SER A 27 -5.91 -10.09 23.97
CA SER A 27 -6.97 -9.75 23.01
C SER A 27 -6.36 -9.41 21.64
N ARG A 28 -6.70 -10.21 20.62
CA ARG A 28 -6.24 -10.01 19.24
C ARG A 28 -6.57 -8.62 18.70
N THR A 29 -7.80 -8.16 18.92
CA THR A 29 -8.25 -6.83 18.45
C THR A 29 -7.43 -5.72 19.06
N LEU A 30 -7.14 -5.79 20.37
CA LEU A 30 -6.29 -4.80 21.03
C LEU A 30 -4.87 -4.80 20.46
N GLN A 31 -4.29 -5.96 20.21
CA GLN A 31 -2.94 -6.07 19.64
C GLN A 31 -2.87 -5.54 18.20
N GLU A 32 -3.91 -5.77 17.40
CA GLU A 32 -4.04 -5.21 16.04
C GLU A 32 -4.12 -3.67 16.07
N GLU A 33 -4.92 -3.10 16.98
CA GLU A 33 -5.02 -1.64 17.15
C GLU A 33 -3.73 -1.01 17.70
N LEU A 34 -3.07 -1.65 18.67
CA LEU A 34 -1.78 -1.18 19.17
C LEU A 34 -0.70 -1.20 18.08
N LYS A 35 -0.71 -2.23 17.22
CA LYS A 35 0.17 -2.26 16.05
C LYS A 35 -0.12 -1.11 15.10
N ALA A 36 -1.39 -0.87 14.77
CA ALA A 36 -1.79 0.24 13.90
C ALA A 36 -1.39 1.60 14.49
N LEU A 37 -1.55 1.79 15.80
CA LEU A 37 -1.13 3.00 16.52
C LEU A 37 0.39 3.21 16.46
N ASN A 38 1.17 2.15 16.67
CA ASN A 38 2.63 2.22 16.60
C ASN A 38 3.14 2.51 15.18
N ASP A 39 2.50 1.94 14.17
CA ASP A 39 2.83 2.21 12.76
C ASP A 39 2.43 3.64 12.36
N LEU A 40 1.30 4.14 12.88
CA LEU A 40 0.89 5.54 12.73
C LEU A 40 1.91 6.49 13.38
N HIS A 41 2.37 6.21 14.60
CA HIS A 41 3.37 7.01 15.29
C HIS A 41 4.69 7.10 14.50
N LYS A 42 5.15 5.98 13.92
CA LYS A 42 6.34 5.96 13.04
C LYS A 42 6.11 6.80 11.78
N ALA A 43 4.91 6.78 11.21
CA ALA A 43 4.57 7.61 10.05
C ALA A 43 4.62 9.10 10.41
N PHE A 44 4.11 9.48 11.59
CA PHE A 44 4.15 10.87 12.08
C PHE A 44 5.57 11.36 12.39
N LYS A 45 6.48 10.49 12.82
CA LYS A 45 7.89 10.88 13.00
C LYS A 45 8.59 11.29 11.69
N ASN A 46 8.04 10.91 10.54
CA ASN A 46 8.60 11.23 9.24
C ASN A 46 8.03 12.50 8.61
N ILE A 47 7.06 13.17 9.27
CA ILE A 47 6.58 14.48 8.84
C ILE A 47 7.30 15.58 9.62
N GLU A 48 7.50 16.72 8.96
CA GLU A 48 8.17 17.89 9.55
C GLU A 48 7.26 18.62 10.57
N THR A 49 5.96 18.37 10.53
CA THR A 49 4.93 19.02 11.36
C THR A 49 4.29 18.04 12.33
N ASP A 50 3.77 18.51 13.46
CA ASP A 50 3.11 17.66 14.46
C ASP A 50 1.78 17.06 13.98
N VAL A 51 1.22 17.61 12.90
CA VAL A 51 -0.03 17.18 12.28
C VAL A 51 0.17 16.91 10.78
N PRO A 52 -0.57 15.94 10.19
CA PRO A 52 -0.48 15.68 8.77
C PRO A 52 -0.87 16.92 7.95
N PRO A 53 -0.17 17.19 6.84
CA PRO A 53 -0.57 18.26 5.92
C PRO A 53 -1.93 17.94 5.28
N PRO A 54 -2.62 18.94 4.73
CA PRO A 54 -3.82 18.70 3.93
C PRO A 54 -3.51 17.72 2.77
N PRO A 55 -4.45 16.88 2.34
CA PRO A 55 -4.21 15.87 1.30
C PRO A 55 -3.74 16.45 -0.05
N ILE A 56 -4.00 17.72 -0.31
CA ILE A 56 -3.59 18.44 -1.51
C ILE A 56 -2.93 19.74 -1.05
N PRO A 57 -1.77 20.13 -1.61
CA PRO A 57 -1.02 19.50 -2.70
C PRO A 57 -0.18 18.29 -2.28
N VAL A 58 -0.02 17.32 -3.18
CA VAL A 58 0.78 16.10 -2.95
C VAL A 58 2.23 16.31 -3.39
N ASN A 59 3.19 15.76 -2.65
CA ASN A 59 4.60 15.76 -3.05
C ASN A 59 4.81 14.85 -4.28
N PRO A 60 5.27 15.38 -5.44
CA PRO A 60 5.38 14.62 -6.68
C PRO A 60 6.54 13.61 -6.69
N LYS A 61 7.51 13.71 -5.76
CA LYS A 61 8.73 12.89 -5.74
C LYS A 61 8.43 11.39 -5.73
N ARG A 62 7.41 10.98 -4.96
CA ARG A 62 7.03 9.57 -4.85
C ARG A 62 6.39 9.05 -6.13
N SER A 63 5.47 9.81 -6.72
CA SER A 63 4.84 9.46 -8.00
C SER A 63 5.86 9.37 -9.14
N ALA A 64 6.88 10.25 -9.14
CA ALA A 64 7.98 10.16 -10.09
C ALA A 64 8.80 8.86 -9.92
N GLY A 65 9.10 8.46 -8.68
CA GLY A 65 9.79 7.20 -8.39
C GLY A 65 8.98 5.95 -8.82
N ILE A 66 7.67 5.95 -8.55
CA ILE A 66 6.75 4.88 -8.97
C ILE A 66 6.70 4.80 -10.51
N THR A 67 6.63 5.94 -11.18
CA THR A 67 6.63 6.02 -12.65
C THR A 67 7.92 5.45 -13.22
N LYS A 68 9.08 5.80 -12.64
CA LYS A 68 10.39 5.26 -13.05
C LYS A 68 10.45 3.74 -12.88
N LEU A 69 9.97 3.19 -11.76
CA LEU A 69 9.92 1.74 -11.54
C LEU A 69 9.02 1.03 -12.57
N ARG A 70 7.86 1.61 -12.87
CA ARG A 70 6.95 1.11 -13.92
C ARG A 70 7.63 1.11 -15.29
N GLU A 71 8.36 2.17 -15.63
CA GLU A 71 9.10 2.28 -16.89
C GLU A 71 10.24 1.27 -16.99
N SER A 72 10.99 1.05 -15.92
CA SER A 72 12.00 -0.02 -15.83
C SER A 72 11.39 -1.40 -16.05
N GLY A 73 10.25 -1.69 -15.39
CA GLY A 73 9.53 -2.94 -15.61
C GLY A 73 9.07 -3.11 -17.06
N ASN A 74 8.55 -2.04 -17.68
CA ASN A 74 8.17 -2.06 -19.09
C ASN A 74 9.37 -2.26 -20.03
N ALA A 75 10.54 -1.73 -19.68
CA ALA A 75 11.76 -1.91 -20.46
C ALA A 75 12.21 -3.37 -20.44
N GLU A 76 12.24 -4.02 -19.26
CA GLU A 76 12.58 -5.44 -19.15
C GLU A 76 11.52 -6.34 -19.80
N PHE A 77 10.24 -6.00 -19.68
CA PHE A 77 9.16 -6.74 -20.34
C PHE A 77 9.33 -6.77 -21.86
N ARG A 78 9.66 -5.63 -22.48
CA ARG A 78 9.91 -5.55 -23.93
C ARG A 78 11.13 -6.35 -24.38
N LYS A 79 12.10 -6.59 -23.49
CA LYS A 79 13.27 -7.45 -23.74
C LYS A 79 12.95 -8.95 -23.59
N GLY A 80 11.71 -9.32 -23.26
CA GLY A 80 11.34 -10.71 -22.94
C GLY A 80 11.78 -11.17 -21.54
N LYS A 81 12.35 -10.28 -20.72
CA LYS A 81 12.80 -10.58 -19.36
C LYS A 81 11.64 -10.43 -18.36
N HIS A 82 10.67 -11.31 -18.45
CA HIS A 82 9.41 -11.21 -17.69
C HIS A 82 9.61 -11.34 -16.17
N THR A 83 10.54 -12.17 -15.71
CA THR A 83 10.87 -12.34 -14.29
C THR A 83 11.40 -11.05 -13.67
N ASP A 84 12.30 -10.33 -14.37
CA ASP A 84 12.83 -9.06 -13.89
C ASP A 84 11.80 -7.93 -13.98
N ALA A 85 10.96 -7.94 -15.02
CA ALA A 85 9.83 -7.01 -15.13
C ALA A 85 8.89 -7.11 -13.91
N ILE A 86 8.56 -8.33 -13.48
CA ILE A 86 7.73 -8.58 -12.28
C ILE A 86 8.36 -7.99 -11.03
N LYS A 87 9.69 -8.12 -10.84
CA LYS A 87 10.38 -7.52 -9.69
C LYS A 87 10.23 -6.00 -9.68
N PHE A 88 10.42 -5.34 -10.82
CA PHE A 88 10.24 -3.88 -10.91
C PHE A 88 8.79 -3.45 -10.63
N TYR A 89 7.79 -4.16 -11.17
CA TYR A 89 6.40 -3.85 -10.89
C TYR A 89 6.04 -4.09 -9.41
N ALA A 90 6.57 -5.15 -8.79
CA ALA A 90 6.37 -5.43 -7.37
C ALA A 90 6.97 -4.33 -6.47
N LEU A 91 8.18 -3.86 -6.79
CA LEU A 91 8.79 -2.71 -6.09
C LEU A 91 7.96 -1.44 -6.27
N GLY A 92 7.42 -1.20 -7.47
CA GLY A 92 6.50 -0.09 -7.72
C GLY A 92 5.23 -0.18 -6.86
N LEU A 93 4.64 -1.37 -6.75
CA LEU A 93 3.46 -1.61 -5.92
C LEU A 93 3.76 -1.39 -4.44
N GLN A 94 4.89 -1.89 -3.94
CA GLN A 94 5.32 -1.66 -2.56
C GLN A 94 5.46 -0.17 -2.26
N MET A 95 6.07 0.59 -3.18
CA MET A 95 6.23 2.04 -3.03
C MET A 95 4.89 2.81 -3.09
N ALA A 96 3.95 2.36 -3.92
CA ALA A 96 2.63 2.97 -4.05
C ALA A 96 1.70 2.64 -2.87
N LEU A 97 1.75 1.42 -2.34
CA LEU A 97 0.91 0.98 -1.21
C LEU A 97 1.42 1.49 0.15
N THR A 98 2.67 1.96 0.22
CA THR A 98 3.26 2.55 1.44
C THR A 98 3.15 4.08 1.45
N ARG A 99 2.30 4.66 0.60
CA ARG A 99 1.94 6.09 0.65
C ARG A 99 1.37 6.47 2.01
N PRO A 100 1.70 7.67 2.53
CA PRO A 100 1.11 8.11 3.78
C PRO A 100 -0.42 8.16 3.69
N LEU A 101 -1.09 7.75 4.76
CA LEU A 101 -2.54 7.54 4.77
C LEU A 101 -3.37 8.83 4.58
N TRP A 102 -2.75 10.00 4.77
CA TRP A 102 -3.36 11.31 4.57
C TRP A 102 -3.27 11.81 3.11
N GLU A 103 -2.54 11.13 2.22
CA GLU A 103 -2.54 11.47 0.80
C GLU A 103 -3.81 10.98 0.08
N PRO A 104 -4.18 11.57 -1.07
CA PRO A 104 -5.40 11.21 -1.78
C PRO A 104 -5.41 9.75 -2.22
N SER A 105 -6.37 8.98 -1.72
CA SER A 105 -6.51 7.55 -2.05
C SER A 105 -6.75 7.31 -3.56
N GLY A 106 -7.37 8.26 -4.27
CA GLY A 106 -7.53 8.20 -5.72
C GLY A 106 -6.19 8.12 -6.47
N LEU A 107 -5.17 8.85 -6.02
CA LEU A 107 -3.83 8.80 -6.60
C LEU A 107 -3.22 7.40 -6.45
N VAL A 108 -3.30 6.82 -5.24
CA VAL A 108 -2.82 5.46 -4.97
C VAL A 108 -3.52 4.47 -5.89
N ARG A 109 -4.85 4.56 -6.01
CA ARG A 109 -5.68 3.67 -6.85
C ARG A 109 -5.26 3.71 -8.31
N ASP A 110 -4.99 4.89 -8.86
CA ASP A 110 -4.53 5.04 -10.24
C ASP A 110 -3.13 4.44 -10.46
N GLU A 111 -2.20 4.69 -9.53
CA GLU A 111 -0.84 4.16 -9.59
C GLU A 111 -0.82 2.61 -9.52
N VAL A 112 -1.53 2.03 -8.54
CA VAL A 112 -1.53 0.57 -8.34
C VAL A 112 -2.33 -0.14 -9.43
N ALA A 113 -3.42 0.44 -9.95
CA ALA A 113 -4.19 -0.17 -11.03
C ALA A 113 -3.32 -0.45 -12.26
N GLY A 114 -2.51 0.52 -12.67
CA GLY A 114 -1.60 0.36 -13.80
C GLY A 114 -0.48 -0.66 -13.55
N LEU A 115 0.10 -0.66 -12.34
CA LEU A 115 1.16 -1.60 -11.97
C LEU A 115 0.68 -3.04 -11.90
N TYR A 116 -0.46 -3.29 -11.23
CA TYR A 116 -1.10 -4.60 -11.19
C TYR A 116 -1.43 -5.10 -12.59
N ALA A 117 -1.99 -4.25 -13.45
CA ALA A 117 -2.31 -4.61 -14.83
C ALA A 117 -1.09 -5.06 -15.63
N ASN A 118 0.06 -4.38 -15.43
CA ASN A 118 1.31 -4.72 -16.11
C ASN A 118 1.96 -5.98 -15.54
N ARG A 119 1.92 -6.16 -14.21
CA ARG A 119 2.44 -7.37 -13.55
C ARG A 119 1.62 -8.61 -13.91
N ALA A 120 0.29 -8.48 -14.00
CA ALA A 120 -0.60 -9.51 -14.52
C ALA A 120 -0.18 -9.99 -15.93
N GLN A 121 0.10 -9.04 -16.84
CA GLN A 121 0.56 -9.37 -18.19
C GLN A 121 1.91 -10.10 -18.18
N ALA A 122 2.83 -9.71 -17.30
CA ALA A 122 4.11 -10.38 -17.15
C ALA A 122 3.98 -11.81 -16.61
N HIS A 123 3.09 -12.04 -15.64
CA HIS A 123 2.75 -13.39 -15.18
C HIS A 123 2.15 -14.25 -16.29
N MET A 124 1.18 -13.71 -17.04
CA MET A 124 0.54 -14.42 -18.16
C MET A 124 1.54 -14.76 -19.27
N ALA A 125 2.53 -13.90 -19.54
CA ALA A 125 3.58 -14.17 -20.52
C ALA A 125 4.46 -15.38 -20.15
N MET A 126 4.52 -15.73 -18.86
CA MET A 126 5.22 -16.92 -18.35
C MET A 126 4.28 -18.10 -18.08
N SER A 127 3.00 -18.00 -18.45
CA SER A 127 1.95 -18.98 -18.11
C SER A 127 1.68 -19.15 -16.61
N ASN A 128 1.99 -18.13 -15.80
CA ASN A 128 1.62 -18.07 -14.38
C ASN A 128 0.18 -17.54 -14.24
N TRP A 129 -0.80 -18.38 -14.59
CA TRP A 129 -2.19 -17.97 -14.74
C TRP A 129 -2.86 -17.53 -13.42
N VAL A 130 -2.53 -18.20 -12.31
CA VAL A 130 -3.13 -17.90 -11.00
C VAL A 130 -2.73 -16.51 -10.53
N GLU A 131 -1.43 -16.22 -10.51
CA GLU A 131 -0.89 -14.92 -10.12
C GLU A 131 -1.31 -13.83 -11.09
N GLY A 132 -1.34 -14.14 -12.39
CA GLY A 132 -1.82 -13.22 -13.42
C GLY A 132 -3.28 -12.82 -13.22
N SER A 133 -4.14 -13.77 -12.87
CA SER A 133 -5.57 -13.53 -12.62
C SER A 133 -5.80 -12.72 -11.35
N LEU A 134 -5.09 -13.05 -10.26
CA LEU A 134 -5.16 -12.30 -9.00
C LEU A 134 -4.71 -10.84 -9.18
N ASP A 135 -3.63 -10.60 -9.92
CA ASP A 135 -3.18 -9.24 -10.23
C ASP A 135 -4.18 -8.50 -11.13
N ALA A 136 -4.79 -9.17 -12.11
CA ALA A 136 -5.80 -8.57 -12.96
C ALA A 136 -7.05 -8.16 -12.15
N GLU A 137 -7.47 -8.99 -11.20
CA GLU A 137 -8.53 -8.67 -10.25
C GLU A 137 -8.18 -7.49 -9.34
N ALA A 138 -6.98 -7.47 -8.76
CA ALA A 138 -6.51 -6.36 -7.95
C ALA A 138 -6.47 -5.03 -8.74
N SER A 139 -6.08 -5.09 -10.03
CA SER A 139 -6.13 -3.92 -10.93
C SER A 139 -7.55 -3.41 -11.16
N VAL A 140 -8.50 -4.32 -11.41
CA VAL A 140 -9.92 -3.98 -11.60
C VAL A 140 -10.52 -3.36 -10.35
N GLU A 141 -10.22 -3.92 -9.16
CA GLU A 141 -10.74 -3.37 -7.91
C GLU A 141 -10.17 -1.98 -7.61
N ALA A 142 -8.87 -1.78 -7.88
CA ALA A 142 -8.25 -0.47 -7.79
C ALA A 142 -8.94 0.55 -8.71
N LYS A 143 -9.24 0.19 -9.96
CA LYS A 143 -9.90 1.08 -10.93
C LYS A 143 -10.84 0.31 -11.87
N LYS A 144 -12.16 0.44 -11.63
CA LYS A 144 -13.21 -0.27 -12.38
C LYS A 144 -13.49 0.34 -13.76
N ALA A 145 -13.61 1.67 -13.82
CA ALA A 145 -13.90 2.40 -15.05
C ALA A 145 -12.62 2.78 -15.81
N GLY A 146 -12.66 2.73 -17.15
CA GLY A 146 -11.51 3.08 -17.99
C GLY A 146 -10.35 2.08 -17.95
N ASN A 147 -10.57 0.87 -17.42
CA ASN A 147 -9.55 -0.18 -17.25
C ASN A 147 -9.86 -1.46 -18.06
N ALA A 148 -10.23 -1.30 -19.34
CA ALA A 148 -10.65 -2.41 -20.20
C ALA A 148 -9.58 -3.51 -20.34
N LYS A 149 -8.29 -3.15 -20.30
CA LYS A 149 -7.19 -4.12 -20.39
C LYS A 149 -7.13 -5.05 -19.17
N ALA A 150 -7.41 -4.57 -17.97
CA ALA A 150 -7.43 -5.43 -16.78
C ALA A 150 -8.62 -6.38 -16.80
N TRP A 151 -9.81 -5.91 -17.21
CA TRP A 151 -10.98 -6.76 -17.41
C TRP A 151 -10.73 -7.88 -18.42
N TRP A 152 -10.13 -7.55 -19.57
CA TRP A 152 -9.78 -8.56 -20.58
C TRP A 152 -8.77 -9.59 -20.04
N ARG A 153 -7.76 -9.15 -19.29
CA ARG A 153 -6.77 -10.05 -18.66
C ARG A 153 -7.42 -10.96 -17.61
N LYS A 154 -8.37 -10.45 -16.81
CA LYS A 154 -9.09 -11.24 -15.80
C LYS A 154 -9.92 -12.37 -16.43
N GLY A 155 -10.48 -12.14 -17.63
CA GLY A 155 -11.32 -13.13 -18.32
C GLY A 155 -10.55 -14.14 -19.19
N ARG A 156 -9.22 -14.07 -19.24
CA ARG A 156 -8.36 -14.93 -20.06
C ARG A 156 -7.73 -16.04 -19.22
#